data_AF-A0A6J4UT64-F1
#
_entry.id   AF-A0A6J4UT64-F1
#
_cell.length_a   1.000
_cell.length_b   1.000
_cell.length_c   1.000
_cell.angle_alpha   90.00
_cell.angle_beta   90.00
_cell.angle_gamma   90.00
#
_symmetry.space_group_name_H-M   'P 1'
#
loop_
_entity.id
_entity.type
_entity.pdbx_description
1 polymer ?
#
loop_
_entity_poly.entity_id
_entity_poly.type
_entity_poly.pdbx_seq_one_letter_code
_entity_poly.pdbx_strand_id
1 'polypeptide(L)'
;ESFLRLREIGGDAIGVNFDPSHLFWQQMDPLTCVRELGDAIFHVHLKDTWLDPANMRRNGVLDTKPYTDEINRSWIFRTVGYGHGDEFWRALVSELRLAGYDGALSIEHEDSLLSVNEGFTKAVNFLREHVVTEQAGEAWWT
;
A
#
# COMPACT_ATOMS: atom_id res chain seq x y z
N GLU A 1 -14.18 -17.95 -3.26
CA GLU A 1 -13.41 -17.19 -4.28
C GLU A 1 -12.48 -16.23 -3.54
N SER A 2 -11.28 -16.68 -3.18
CA SER A 2 -10.29 -15.86 -2.49
C SER A 2 -8.90 -16.23 -2.99
N PHE A 3 -7.93 -15.32 -2.86
CA PHE A 3 -6.53 -15.60 -3.13
C PHE A 3 -6.05 -16.86 -2.38
N LEU A 4 -6.42 -16.99 -1.10
CA LEU A 4 -6.05 -18.15 -0.28
C LEU A 4 -6.55 -19.47 -0.87
N ARG A 5 -7.77 -19.50 -1.44
CA ARG A 5 -8.28 -20.69 -2.13
C ARG A 5 -7.50 -21.00 -3.41
N LEU A 6 -7.06 -19.98 -4.14
CA LEU A 6 -6.21 -20.17 -5.32
C LEU A 6 -4.85 -20.76 -4.93
N ARG A 7 -4.20 -20.22 -3.89
CA ARG A 7 -2.92 -20.74 -3.36
C ARG A 7 -3.07 -22.16 -2.80
N GLU A 8 -4.17 -22.45 -2.12
CA GLU A 8 -4.48 -23.81 -1.63
C GLU A 8 -4.52 -24.84 -2.78
N ILE A 9 -5.05 -24.45 -3.95
CA ILE A 9 -5.14 -25.33 -5.12
C ILE A 9 -3.82 -25.39 -5.88
N GLY A 10 -3.16 -24.24 -6.08
CA GLY A 10 -1.99 -24.12 -6.95
C GLY A 10 -0.63 -24.23 -6.25
N GLY A 11 -0.63 -24.33 -4.92
CA GLY A 11 0.56 -24.46 -4.08
C GLY A 11 1.32 -23.15 -3.85
N ASP A 12 2.41 -23.26 -3.10
CA ASP A 12 3.19 -22.12 -2.60
C ASP A 12 3.90 -21.32 -3.69
N ALA A 13 3.92 -21.80 -4.95
CA ALA A 13 4.42 -21.03 -6.08
C ALA A 13 3.53 -19.82 -6.44
N ILE A 14 2.28 -19.77 -5.95
CA ILE A 14 1.35 -18.67 -6.18
C ILE A 14 1.44 -17.66 -5.03
N GLY A 15 2.00 -16.49 -5.30
CA GLY A 15 2.09 -15.38 -4.35
C GLY A 15 1.31 -14.12 -4.78
N VAL A 16 1.35 -13.12 -3.92
CA VAL A 16 0.75 -11.80 -4.09
C VAL A 16 1.83 -10.75 -4.33
N ASN A 17 1.61 -9.88 -5.32
CA ASN A 17 2.20 -8.55 -5.32
C ASN A 17 1.29 -7.63 -4.50
N PHE A 18 1.72 -7.26 -3.29
CA PHE A 18 0.90 -6.51 -2.36
C PHE A 18 0.94 -5.03 -2.69
N ASP A 19 -0.23 -4.45 -2.97
CA ASP A 19 -0.41 -3.02 -3.20
C ASP A 19 -1.56 -2.51 -2.30
N PRO A 20 -1.28 -1.65 -1.32
CA PRO A 20 -2.30 -1.16 -0.40
C PRO A 20 -3.29 -0.18 -1.04
N SER A 21 -2.95 0.45 -2.18
CA SER A 21 -3.74 1.52 -2.80
C SER A 21 -5.19 1.12 -3.06
N HIS A 22 -5.41 -0.10 -3.54
CA HIS A 22 -6.73 -0.61 -3.83
C HIS A 22 -7.53 -0.95 -2.57
N LEU A 23 -6.84 -1.37 -1.50
CA LEU A 23 -7.47 -1.74 -0.24
C LEU A 23 -8.09 -0.53 0.46
N PHE A 24 -7.45 0.64 0.38
CA PHE A 24 -7.92 1.86 1.03
C PHE A 24 -9.34 2.26 0.60
N TRP A 25 -9.58 2.37 -0.71
CA TRP A 25 -10.90 2.79 -1.18
C TRP A 25 -11.96 1.70 -1.01
N GLN A 26 -11.55 0.44 -0.92
CA GLN A 26 -12.43 -0.67 -0.53
C GLN A 26 -12.74 -0.71 0.97
N GLN A 27 -12.20 0.23 1.76
CA GLN A 27 -12.36 0.31 3.21
C GLN A 27 -11.80 -0.91 3.95
N MET A 28 -10.82 -1.58 3.32
CA MET A 28 -10.08 -2.68 3.93
C MET A 28 -8.91 -2.11 4.74
N ASP A 29 -8.45 -2.86 5.74
CA ASP A 29 -7.22 -2.54 6.47
C ASP A 29 -6.04 -3.26 5.81
N PRO A 30 -5.10 -2.54 5.18
CA PRO A 30 -3.91 -3.14 4.57
C PRO A 30 -3.03 -3.88 5.58
N LEU A 31 -2.96 -3.41 6.84
CA LEU A 31 -2.09 -4.02 7.85
C LEU A 31 -2.60 -5.41 8.23
N THR A 32 -3.92 -5.54 8.43
CA THR A 32 -4.57 -6.84 8.60
C THR A 32 -4.33 -7.75 7.39
N CYS A 33 -4.42 -7.21 6.16
CA CYS A 33 -4.19 -8.00 4.95
C CYS A 33 -2.75 -8.53 4.86
N VAL A 34 -1.74 -7.74 5.27
CA VAL A 34 -0.34 -8.20 5.31
C VAL A 34 -0.20 -9.38 6.26
N ARG A 35 -0.77 -9.30 7.46
CA ARG A 35 -0.72 -10.38 8.46
C ARG A 35 -1.37 -11.68 7.96
N GLU A 36 -2.52 -11.56 7.30
CA GLU A 36 -3.25 -12.71 6.74
C GLU A 36 -2.51 -13.35 5.56
N LEU A 37 -1.82 -12.55 4.74
CA LEU A 37 -1.06 -13.05 3.60
C LEU A 37 0.27 -13.69 4.02
N GLY A 38 0.97 -13.13 5.02
CA GLY A 38 2.21 -13.68 5.54
C GLY A 38 3.24 -13.98 4.46
N ASP A 39 3.69 -15.24 4.41
CA ASP A 39 4.68 -15.77 3.46
C ASP A 39 4.18 -15.81 2.00
N ALA A 40 2.91 -15.48 1.75
CA ALA A 40 2.37 -15.38 0.41
C ALA A 40 2.71 -14.07 -0.29
N ILE A 41 3.28 -13.09 0.41
CA ILE A 41 3.72 -11.82 -0.18
C ILE A 41 5.05 -12.02 -0.89
N PHE A 42 5.03 -11.99 -2.22
CA PHE A 42 6.23 -12.19 -3.05
C PHE A 42 6.82 -10.87 -3.52
N HIS A 43 5.99 -9.85 -3.66
CA HIS A 43 6.43 -8.51 -4.00
C HIS A 43 5.53 -7.45 -3.36
N VAL A 44 6.00 -6.22 -3.30
CA VAL A 44 5.28 -5.09 -2.72
C VAL A 44 5.41 -3.89 -3.64
N HIS A 45 4.27 -3.32 -4.00
CA HIS A 45 4.15 -2.00 -4.59
C HIS A 45 3.67 -1.00 -3.52
N LEU A 46 4.43 0.06 -3.34
CA LEU A 46 4.08 1.19 -2.52
C LEU A 46 3.42 2.24 -3.40
N LYS A 47 2.10 2.34 -3.25
CA LYS A 47 1.23 3.26 -3.95
C LYS A 47 0.17 3.76 -2.97
N ASP A 48 -0.19 5.03 -3.09
CA ASP A 48 -1.07 5.68 -2.13
C ASP A 48 -2.43 5.99 -2.74
N THR A 49 -3.41 6.30 -1.90
CA THR A 49 -4.74 6.69 -2.32
C THR A 49 -5.27 7.75 -1.38
N TRP A 50 -5.68 8.87 -1.95
CA TRP A 50 -6.43 9.86 -1.19
C TRP A 50 -7.92 9.56 -1.32
N LEU A 51 -8.59 9.52 -0.18
CA LEU A 51 -10.03 9.33 -0.06
C LEU A 51 -10.68 10.69 0.19
N ASP A 52 -11.68 11.06 -0.61
CA ASP A 52 -12.50 12.25 -0.37
C ASP A 52 -13.76 11.86 0.40
N PRO A 53 -13.88 12.18 1.70
CA PRO A 53 -15.02 11.73 2.49
C PRO A 53 -16.34 12.33 2.04
N ALA A 54 -16.34 13.54 1.46
CA ALA A 54 -17.56 14.18 0.98
C ALA A 54 -18.08 13.49 -0.28
N ASN A 55 -17.18 13.22 -1.23
CA ASN A 55 -17.52 12.51 -2.46
C ASN A 55 -17.87 11.05 -2.18
N MET A 56 -17.16 10.35 -1.29
CA MET A 56 -17.52 8.98 -0.89
C MET A 56 -18.91 8.89 -0.26
N ARG A 57 -19.29 9.83 0.61
CA ARG A 57 -20.65 9.84 1.19
C ARG A 57 -21.73 10.07 0.13
N ARG A 58 -21.41 10.79 -0.93
CA ARG A 58 -22.36 11.11 -2.01
C ARG A 58 -22.43 10.02 -3.08
N ASN A 59 -21.30 9.45 -3.45
CA ASN A 59 -21.14 8.60 -4.63
C ASN A 59 -20.97 7.11 -4.27
N GLY A 60 -20.61 6.80 -3.02
CA GLY A 60 -20.06 5.51 -2.64
C GLY A 60 -18.60 5.35 -3.07
N VAL A 61 -18.08 4.13 -2.96
CA VAL A 61 -16.66 3.83 -3.27
C VAL A 61 -16.44 3.31 -4.69
N LEU A 62 -17.48 2.80 -5.35
CA LEU A 62 -17.43 2.33 -6.75
C LEU A 62 -17.53 3.51 -7.72
N ASP A 63 -16.47 4.33 -7.76
CA ASP A 63 -16.44 5.54 -8.57
C ASP A 63 -15.97 5.27 -10.01
N THR A 64 -16.91 5.29 -10.94
CA THR A 64 -16.67 5.03 -12.37
C THR A 64 -16.47 6.30 -13.20
N LYS A 65 -16.31 7.47 -12.57
CA LYS A 65 -16.02 8.72 -13.29
C LYS A 65 -14.67 8.64 -14.02
N PRO A 66 -14.42 9.51 -15.02
CA PRO A 66 -13.10 9.64 -15.62
C PRO A 66 -12.02 9.85 -14.56
N TYR A 67 -10.81 9.35 -14.79
CA TYR A 67 -9.70 9.52 -13.84
C TYR A 67 -9.29 10.98 -13.68
N THR A 68 -9.44 11.77 -14.75
CA THR A 68 -9.14 13.21 -14.83
C THR A 68 -10.28 14.11 -14.31
N ASP A 69 -11.21 13.56 -13.53
CA ASP A 69 -12.30 14.33 -12.88
C ASP A 69 -12.07 14.39 -11.37
N GLU A 70 -10.83 14.74 -10.98
CA GLU A 70 -10.29 14.52 -9.63
C GLU A 70 -11.17 15.11 -8.54
N ILE A 71 -11.67 16.33 -8.76
CA ILE A 71 -12.47 17.07 -7.78
C ILE A 71 -13.83 16.41 -7.47
N ASN A 72 -14.35 15.59 -8.39
CA ASN A 72 -15.64 14.92 -8.23
C ASN A 72 -15.50 13.42 -7.92
N ARG A 73 -14.27 12.92 -7.84
CA ARG A 73 -13.98 11.52 -7.51
C ARG A 73 -13.99 11.29 -6.01
N SER A 74 -14.41 10.10 -5.64
CA SER A 74 -14.48 9.62 -4.25
C SER A 74 -13.11 9.22 -3.72
N TRP A 75 -12.20 8.89 -4.63
CA TRP A 75 -10.80 8.60 -4.36
C TRP A 75 -9.97 8.73 -5.63
N ILE A 76 -8.68 8.99 -5.46
CA ILE A 76 -7.67 9.03 -6.53
C ILE A 76 -6.38 8.39 -6.02
N PHE A 77 -5.61 7.74 -6.91
CA PHE A 77 -4.27 7.30 -6.55
C PHE A 77 -3.35 8.50 -6.43
N ARG A 78 -2.45 8.41 -5.46
CA ARG A 78 -1.52 9.49 -5.11
C ARG A 78 -0.11 8.95 -4.98
N THR A 79 0.82 9.89 -5.10
CA THR A 79 2.20 9.73 -4.62
C THR A 79 2.21 9.33 -3.15
N VAL A 80 3.06 8.36 -2.78
CA VAL A 80 3.27 7.95 -1.39
C VAL A 80 3.55 9.14 -0.47
N GLY A 81 2.77 9.24 0.61
CA GLY A 81 2.82 10.33 1.58
C GLY A 81 1.75 11.41 1.37
N TYR A 82 0.99 11.35 0.27
CA TYR A 82 -0.08 12.33 -0.03
C TYR A 82 -1.49 11.81 0.25
N GLY A 83 -1.68 10.49 0.39
CA GLY A 83 -2.93 9.89 0.85
C GLY A 83 -2.86 9.53 2.33
N HIS A 84 -1.75 8.90 2.75
CA HIS A 84 -1.52 8.46 4.12
C HIS A 84 -0.16 8.94 4.64
N GLY A 85 -0.11 9.33 5.92
CA GLY A 85 1.08 9.88 6.57
C GLY A 85 2.01 8.82 7.16
N ASP A 86 3.05 9.27 7.85
CA ASP A 86 4.12 8.40 8.36
C ASP A 86 3.64 7.26 9.27
N GLU A 87 2.60 7.50 10.08
CA GLU A 87 2.09 6.50 11.03
C GLU A 87 1.71 5.21 10.31
N PHE A 88 0.96 5.34 9.22
CA PHE A 88 0.58 4.20 8.40
C PHE A 88 1.79 3.56 7.72
N TRP A 89 2.66 4.34 7.08
CA TRP A 89 3.77 3.77 6.30
C TRP A 89 4.83 3.10 7.18
N ARG A 90 5.11 3.63 8.37
CA ARG A 90 5.95 2.96 9.38
C ARG A 90 5.31 1.66 9.85
N ALA A 91 4.00 1.66 10.10
CA ALA A 91 3.27 0.44 10.47
C ALA A 91 3.31 -0.61 9.35
N LEU A 92 3.08 -0.22 8.10
CA LEU A 92 3.11 -1.13 6.95
C LEU A 92 4.48 -1.80 6.79
N VAL A 93 5.57 -1.03 6.84
CA VAL A 93 6.93 -1.61 6.77
C VAL A 93 7.19 -2.55 7.95
N SER A 94 6.71 -2.20 9.14
CA SER A 94 6.82 -3.06 10.33
C SER A 94 6.04 -4.37 10.17
N GLU A 95 4.82 -4.32 9.65
CA GLU A 95 4.00 -5.52 9.40
C GLU A 95 4.61 -6.41 8.32
N LEU A 96 5.14 -5.82 7.24
CA LEU A 96 5.85 -6.57 6.21
C LEU A 96 7.05 -7.31 6.81
N ARG A 97 7.80 -6.65 7.70
CA ARG A 97 8.92 -7.26 8.40
C ARG A 97 8.48 -8.41 9.31
N LEU A 98 7.39 -8.23 10.05
CA LEU A 98 6.80 -9.27 10.92
C LEU A 98 6.25 -10.45 10.11
N ALA A 99 5.73 -10.19 8.91
CA ALA A 99 5.29 -11.21 7.95
C ALA A 99 6.46 -11.97 7.29
N GLY A 100 7.71 -11.57 7.56
CA GLY A 100 8.91 -12.20 7.01
C GLY A 100 9.30 -11.68 5.62
N TYR A 101 8.71 -10.60 5.14
CA TYR A 101 9.08 -9.97 3.89
C TYR A 101 10.38 -9.16 4.04
N ASP A 102 11.42 -9.56 3.31
CA ASP A 102 12.73 -8.88 3.24
C ASP A 102 13.10 -8.52 1.78
N GLY A 103 12.07 -8.44 0.92
CA GLY A 103 12.22 -8.13 -0.50
C GLY A 103 12.23 -6.64 -0.81
N ALA A 104 12.23 -6.32 -2.11
CA ALA A 104 12.21 -4.94 -2.58
C ALA A 104 10.87 -4.24 -2.33
N LEU A 105 10.92 -3.09 -1.69
CA LEU A 105 9.79 -2.15 -1.61
C LEU A 105 9.78 -1.28 -2.87
N SER A 106 9.00 -1.68 -3.87
CA SER A 106 8.93 -1.00 -5.16
C SER A 106 7.96 0.18 -5.09
N ILE A 107 8.29 1.32 -5.70
CA ILE A 107 7.37 2.47 -5.80
C ILE A 107 6.61 2.34 -7.11
N GLU A 108 5.29 2.18 -7.04
CA GLU A 108 4.42 2.34 -8.20
C GLU A 108 3.88 3.77 -8.21
N HIS A 109 4.38 4.60 -9.11
CA HIS A 109 3.96 6.00 -9.19
C HIS A 109 2.71 6.15 -10.07
N GLU A 110 1.61 6.60 -9.46
CA GLU A 110 0.42 7.09 -10.15
C GLU A 110 -0.17 8.26 -9.36
N ASP A 111 -0.23 9.44 -9.99
CA ASP A 111 -0.80 10.64 -9.39
C ASP A 111 -1.29 11.55 -10.53
N SER A 112 -2.54 11.98 -10.47
CA SER A 112 -3.10 12.89 -11.48
C SER A 112 -2.79 14.36 -11.23
N LEU A 113 -2.30 14.70 -10.03
CA LEU A 113 -2.00 16.09 -9.64
C LEU A 113 -0.51 16.43 -9.67
N LEU A 114 0.37 15.42 -9.74
CA LEU A 114 1.82 15.61 -9.77
C LEU A 114 2.43 15.08 -11.06
N SER A 115 3.48 15.74 -11.53
CA SER A 115 4.29 15.18 -12.61
C SER A 115 5.04 13.93 -12.13
N VAL A 116 5.36 13.02 -13.06
CA VAL A 116 6.06 11.76 -12.75
C VAL A 116 7.34 12.00 -11.95
N ASN A 117 8.19 12.93 -12.39
CA ASN A 117 9.47 13.19 -11.72
C ASN A 117 9.27 13.80 -10.33
N GLU A 118 8.33 14.72 -10.18
CA GLU A 118 8.07 15.36 -8.90
C GLU A 118 7.50 14.37 -7.90
N GLY A 119 6.46 13.62 -8.29
CA GLY A 119 5.82 12.63 -7.44
C GLY A 119 6.79 11.52 -7.05
N PHE A 120 7.51 10.92 -8.02
CA PHE A 120 8.52 9.91 -7.71
C PHE A 120 9.59 10.41 -6.73
N THR A 121 10.15 11.61 -6.97
CA THR A 121 11.18 12.18 -6.09
C THR A 121 10.66 12.38 -4.67
N LYS A 122 9.41 12.85 -4.53
CA LYS A 122 8.76 13.05 -3.23
C LYS A 122 8.51 11.72 -2.50
N ALA A 123 7.98 10.71 -3.20
CA ALA A 123 7.78 9.38 -2.64
C ALA A 123 9.09 8.78 -2.13
N VAL A 124 10.17 8.86 -2.92
CA VAL A 124 11.50 8.38 -2.50
C VAL A 124 11.97 9.11 -1.25
N ASN A 125 11.88 10.44 -1.21
CA ASN A 125 12.33 11.22 -0.05
C ASN A 125 11.53 10.88 1.22
N PHE A 126 10.21 10.71 1.09
CA PHE A 126 9.35 10.31 2.19
C PHE A 126 9.66 8.91 2.71
N LEU A 127 9.78 7.93 1.80
CA LEU A 127 9.97 6.52 2.17
C LEU A 127 11.35 6.21 2.74
N ARG A 128 12.40 6.98 2.40
CA ARG A 128 13.75 6.75 2.90
C ARG A 128 13.84 6.69 4.43
N GLU A 129 13.00 7.44 5.13
CA GLU A 129 12.97 7.45 6.60
C GLU A 129 12.18 6.29 7.22
N HIS A 130 11.50 5.48 6.39
CA HIS A 130 10.63 4.40 6.85
C HIS A 130 11.17 3.01 6.53
N VAL A 131 12.03 2.89 5.51
CA VAL A 131 12.64 1.62 5.13
C VAL A 131 13.60 1.16 6.23
N VAL A 132 13.40 -0.06 6.71
CA VAL A 132 14.32 -0.74 7.64
C VAL A 132 15.42 -1.41 6.83
N THR A 133 16.67 -1.04 7.08
CA THR A 133 17.85 -1.54 6.33
C THR A 133 18.73 -2.49 7.13
N GLU A 134 18.51 -2.62 8.44
CA GLU A 134 19.32 -3.43 9.34
C GLU A 134 18.49 -4.54 9.99
N GLN A 135 19.18 -5.62 10.38
CA GLN A 135 18.58 -6.67 11.19
C GLN A 135 18.46 -6.21 12.65
N ALA A 136 17.42 -6.66 13.35
CA ALA A 136 17.30 -6.37 14.77
C ALA A 136 18.44 -7.06 15.54
N GLY A 137 19.07 -6.35 16.46
CA GLY A 137 20.05 -6.92 17.39
C GLY A 137 19.38 -7.74 18.50
N GLU A 138 20.21 -8.27 19.41
CA GLU A 138 19.71 -9.00 20.58
C GLU A 138 18.94 -8.07 21.54
N ALA A 139 17.86 -8.58 22.12
CA ALA A 139 17.11 -7.86 23.14
C ALA A 139 17.99 -7.70 24.40
N TRP A 140 18.16 -6.45 24.84
CA TRP A 140 19.03 -6.10 25.97
C TRP A 140 18.25 -5.64 27.22
N TRP A 141 16.92 -5.64 27.14
CA TRP A 141 16.01 -5.42 28.26
C TRP A 141 15.54 -6.77 28.80
N THR A 142 16.06 -7.15 29.97
CA THR A 142 15.63 -8.31 30.76
C THR A 142 15.61 -7.93 32.22
#